data_AF-S3AW54-F1
#
_entry.id   AF-S3AW54-F1
#
_cell.length_a   1.000
_cell.length_b   1.000
_cell.length_c   1.000
_cell.angle_alpha   90.00
_cell.angle_beta   90.00
_cell.angle_gamma   90.00
#
_symmetry.space_group_name_H-M   'P 1'
#
loop_
_entity.id
_entity.type
_entity.pdbx_description
1 polymer ?
#
loop_
_entity_poly.entity_id
_entity_poly.type
_entity_poly.pdbx_seq_one_letter_code
_entity_poly.pdbx_strand_id
1 'polypeptide(L)'
;MTTSSLITAGQSGSRRAIEPNILYFGTPVVLLPTENEDGSFDLAPMSSAWALGKTVVLGLGREGQTARNLDSRSELVISLPASSQWRAVERLAPLTGRNPVPADKPEGCRSEHDEFGAAGLHPEPSHLVRPPRVAECPLQLEARAERVPPDASGSFVTVEAAVHKVHVDPRIVVPGTDHVDPAAWNPLIYNFRHYFGLGAELGCSYRTRTPRRPSTRA
;
A
#
# COMPACT_ATOMS: atom_id res chain seq x y z
N MET A 1 5.95 -57.27 -10.77
CA MET A 1 6.03 -56.82 -9.37
C MET A 1 5.80 -55.33 -9.38
N THR A 2 4.57 -54.94 -9.05
CA THR A 2 4.07 -53.57 -9.14
C THR A 2 4.19 -52.95 -7.74
N THR A 3 5.16 -52.07 -7.53
CA THR A 3 5.31 -51.37 -6.26
C THR A 3 4.32 -50.20 -6.25
N SER A 4 3.18 -50.44 -5.62
CA SER A 4 2.20 -49.42 -5.25
C SER A 4 2.80 -48.56 -4.13
N SER A 5 3.21 -47.34 -4.47
CA SER A 5 3.57 -46.34 -3.46
C SER A 5 2.29 -45.77 -2.87
N LEU A 6 1.98 -46.24 -1.66
CA LEU A 6 0.96 -45.70 -0.78
C LEU A 6 1.25 -44.22 -0.51
N ILE A 7 0.40 -43.34 -1.02
CA ILE A 7 0.28 -41.98 -0.52
C ILE A 7 -0.41 -42.10 0.84
N THR A 8 0.35 -41.96 1.92
CA THR A 8 -0.20 -41.90 3.27
C THR A 8 -1.08 -40.65 3.39
N ALA A 9 -2.37 -40.87 3.59
CA ALA A 9 -3.35 -39.83 3.82
C ALA A 9 -3.03 -39.03 5.10
N GLY A 10 -2.91 -37.71 4.91
CA GLY A 10 -3.29 -36.63 5.84
C GLY A 10 -3.06 -36.83 7.33
N GLN A 11 -1.95 -36.29 7.85
CA GLN A 11 -2.01 -35.73 9.19
C GLN A 11 -2.98 -34.54 9.18
N SER A 12 -4.15 -34.70 9.81
CA SER A 12 -5.03 -33.58 10.14
C SER A 12 -4.26 -32.66 11.08
N GLY A 13 -3.63 -31.62 10.55
CA GLY A 13 -2.82 -30.68 11.31
C GLY A 13 -3.66 -30.03 12.42
N SER A 14 -3.33 -30.33 13.68
CA SER A 14 -3.91 -29.62 14.82
C SER A 14 -3.50 -28.15 14.77
N ARG A 15 -4.42 -27.25 15.12
CA ARG A 15 -4.11 -25.82 15.25
C ARG A 15 -3.15 -25.64 16.42
N ARG A 16 -2.06 -24.91 16.20
CA ARG A 16 -1.05 -24.59 17.21
C ARG A 16 -1.17 -23.12 17.62
N ALA A 17 -1.18 -22.85 18.92
CA ALA A 17 -1.04 -21.50 19.45
C ALA A 17 0.41 -21.03 19.30
N ILE A 18 0.58 -19.83 18.72
CA ILE A 18 1.87 -19.14 18.54
C ILE A 18 1.66 -17.64 18.77
N GLU A 19 2.73 -16.92 19.08
CA GLU A 19 2.74 -15.46 19.27
C GLU A 19 3.69 -14.83 18.23
N PRO A 20 3.21 -14.48 17.03
CA PRO A 20 4.06 -13.86 16.02
C PRO A 20 4.34 -12.41 16.39
N ASN A 21 5.57 -11.95 16.17
CA ASN A 21 5.98 -10.57 16.46
C ASN A 21 5.38 -9.53 15.51
N ILE A 22 4.71 -9.97 14.43
CA ILE A 22 4.03 -9.13 13.45
C ILE A 22 2.76 -9.83 12.97
N LEU A 23 1.74 -9.05 12.60
CA LEU A 23 0.43 -9.53 12.15
C LEU A 23 0.13 -9.09 10.71
N TYR A 24 1.15 -9.15 9.84
CA TYR A 24 1.05 -8.72 8.45
C TYR A 24 0.63 -9.88 7.55
N PHE A 25 -0.68 -10.11 7.43
CA PHE A 25 -1.25 -11.29 6.78
C PHE A 25 -1.31 -11.23 5.24
N GLY A 26 -0.70 -10.22 4.62
CA GLY A 26 -0.87 -9.92 3.20
C GLY A 26 -1.79 -8.72 3.00
N THR A 27 -1.22 -7.53 3.12
CA THR A 27 -1.91 -6.26 2.86
C THR A 27 -1.30 -5.55 1.65
N PRO A 28 -2.06 -4.75 0.91
CA PRO A 28 -1.49 -3.93 -0.14
C PRO A 28 -0.49 -2.93 0.45
N VAL A 29 0.65 -2.79 -0.20
CA VAL A 29 1.56 -1.67 0.05
C VAL A 29 0.96 -0.42 -0.58
N VAL A 30 1.11 0.71 0.09
CA VAL A 30 0.87 2.04 -0.46
C VAL A 30 2.08 2.92 -0.20
N LEU A 31 2.29 3.90 -1.08
CA LEU A 31 3.22 5.01 -0.91
C LEU A 31 2.41 6.26 -0.56
N LEU A 32 2.86 7.01 0.45
CA LEU A 32 2.16 8.18 0.96
C LEU A 32 2.99 9.46 0.76
N PRO A 33 2.86 10.11 -0.41
CA PRO A 33 3.28 11.49 -0.57
C PRO A 33 2.53 12.42 0.39
N THR A 34 3.26 13.18 1.20
CA THR A 34 2.73 14.27 2.05
C THR A 34 3.61 15.51 1.98
N GLU A 35 3.09 16.68 2.38
CA GLU A 35 3.84 17.94 2.32
C GLU A 35 4.50 18.26 3.67
N ASN A 36 5.80 18.57 3.64
CA ASN A 36 6.58 18.99 4.78
C ASN A 36 6.32 20.48 5.11
N GLU A 37 6.79 20.93 6.27
CA GLU A 37 6.62 22.31 6.74
C GLU A 37 7.25 23.36 5.80
N ASP A 38 8.40 23.02 5.20
CA ASP A 38 9.15 23.85 4.24
C ASP A 38 8.59 23.80 2.80
N GLY A 39 7.53 23.03 2.56
CA GLY A 39 6.91 22.86 1.25
C GLY A 39 7.57 21.80 0.35
N SER A 40 8.62 21.11 0.83
CA SER A 40 9.12 19.86 0.22
C SER A 40 8.13 18.71 0.45
N PHE A 41 8.40 17.54 -0.14
CA PHE A 41 7.50 16.38 -0.04
C PHE A 41 8.19 15.19 0.63
N ASP A 42 7.47 14.58 1.58
CA ASP A 42 7.80 13.30 2.21
C ASP A 42 7.24 12.14 1.37
N LEU A 43 7.93 11.01 1.32
CA LEU A 43 7.45 9.78 0.66
C LEU A 43 7.70 8.54 1.53
N ALA A 44 6.65 8.04 2.17
CA ALA A 44 6.74 6.86 3.02
C ALA A 44 6.01 5.62 2.45
N PRO A 45 6.64 4.43 2.46
CA PRO A 45 5.97 3.17 2.19
C PRO A 45 5.26 2.67 3.45
N MET A 46 4.05 2.13 3.30
CA MET A 46 3.33 1.51 4.41
C MET A 46 2.38 0.41 3.94
N SER A 47 2.00 -0.48 4.84
CA SER A 47 1.14 -1.64 4.54
C SER A 47 -0.07 -1.76 5.47
N SER A 48 -0.36 -0.73 6.28
CA SER A 48 -1.51 -0.70 7.20
C SER A 48 -2.66 0.12 6.62
N ALA A 49 -3.16 -0.28 5.45
CA ALA A 49 -4.19 0.45 4.71
C ALA A 49 -5.38 -0.44 4.34
N TRP A 50 -6.60 0.06 4.52
CA TRP A 50 -7.83 -0.59 4.02
C TRP A 50 -8.89 0.45 3.66
N ALA A 51 -9.77 0.10 2.72
CA ALA A 51 -10.81 1.00 2.21
C ALA A 51 -12.21 0.60 2.70
N LEU A 52 -13.02 1.61 3.02
CA LEU A 52 -14.45 1.51 3.27
C LEU A 52 -15.18 2.60 2.47
N GLY A 53 -15.86 2.20 1.40
CA GLY A 53 -16.47 3.16 0.47
C GLY A 53 -15.42 4.03 -0.22
N LYS A 54 -15.48 5.35 -0.01
CA LYS A 54 -14.51 6.33 -0.53
C LYS A 54 -13.55 6.84 0.56
N THR A 55 -13.47 6.15 1.69
CA THR A 55 -12.52 6.46 2.76
C THR A 55 -11.46 5.36 2.82
N VAL A 56 -10.20 5.75 2.92
CA VAL A 56 -9.09 4.84 3.24
C VAL A 56 -8.66 5.10 4.68
N VAL A 57 -8.56 4.04 5.47
CA VAL A 57 -8.04 4.10 6.84
C VAL A 57 -6.57 3.68 6.82
N LEU A 58 -5.71 4.49 7.42
CA LEU A 58 -4.25 4.29 7.47
C LEU A 58 -3.76 4.24 8.91
N GLY A 59 -2.94 3.25 9.26
CA GLY A 59 -2.21 3.20 10.53
C GLY A 59 -0.76 3.70 10.37
N LEU A 60 -0.40 4.80 11.03
CA LEU A 60 0.94 5.41 10.92
C LEU A 60 1.61 5.50 12.29
N GLY A 61 2.88 5.10 12.40
CA GLY A 61 3.67 5.35 13.61
C GLY A 61 3.74 6.85 13.90
N ARG A 62 3.41 7.24 15.13
CA ARG A 62 3.15 8.63 15.50
C ARG A 62 4.36 9.56 15.31
N GLU A 63 5.56 9.03 15.52
CA GLU A 63 6.81 9.81 15.41
C GLU A 63 7.30 9.98 13.96
N GLY A 64 6.65 9.31 12.99
CA GLY A 64 6.99 9.41 11.57
C GLY A 64 6.74 10.80 10.97
N GLN A 65 7.46 11.12 9.89
CA GLN A 65 7.29 12.38 9.16
C GLN A 65 5.87 12.51 8.59
N THR A 66 5.37 11.47 7.93
CA THR A 66 4.00 11.45 7.39
C THR A 66 2.93 11.75 8.44
N ALA A 67 3.04 11.18 9.66
CA ALA A 67 2.10 11.46 10.74
C ALA A 67 2.19 12.92 11.22
N ARG A 68 3.41 13.47 11.35
CA ARG A 68 3.63 14.88 11.67
C ARG A 68 3.06 15.82 10.61
N ASN A 69 3.23 15.49 9.33
CA ASN A 69 2.67 16.27 8.24
C ASN A 69 1.14 16.30 8.33
N LEU A 70 0.51 15.13 8.49
CA LEU A 70 -0.96 15.00 8.55
C LEU A 70 -1.61 15.65 9.77
N ASP A 71 -0.87 15.87 10.86
CA ASP A 71 -1.37 16.60 12.04
C ASP A 71 -1.63 18.08 11.74
N SER A 72 -0.92 18.67 10.78
CA SER A 72 -1.02 20.09 10.42
C SER A 72 -1.53 20.35 9.00
N ARG A 73 -1.35 19.39 8.09
CA ARG A 73 -1.69 19.46 6.67
C ARG A 73 -2.43 18.21 6.27
N SER A 74 -3.74 18.33 6.05
CA SER A 74 -4.59 17.16 5.81
C SER A 74 -4.40 16.50 4.45
N GLU A 75 -3.72 17.15 3.50
CA GLU A 75 -3.62 16.66 2.12
C GLU A 75 -2.58 15.53 1.98
N LEU A 76 -2.94 14.49 1.22
CA LEU A 76 -2.07 13.37 0.88
C LEU A 76 -2.44 12.73 -0.45
N VAL A 77 -1.49 11.97 -1.00
CA VAL A 77 -1.77 10.99 -2.04
C VAL A 77 -1.58 9.58 -1.47
N ILE A 78 -2.42 8.64 -1.90
CA ILE A 78 -2.26 7.21 -1.61
C ILE A 78 -1.97 6.52 -2.93
N SER A 79 -0.70 6.27 -3.22
CA SER A 79 -0.25 5.64 -4.45
C SER A 79 -0.04 4.14 -4.24
N LEU A 80 -0.71 3.32 -5.04
CA LEU A 80 -0.63 1.86 -4.98
C LEU A 80 0.38 1.36 -6.03
N PRO A 81 1.57 0.89 -5.62
CA PRO A 81 2.52 0.28 -6.54
C PRO A 81 2.03 -1.07 -7.07
N ALA A 82 2.38 -1.36 -8.32
CA ALA A 82 2.37 -2.72 -8.86
C ALA A 82 3.44 -3.58 -8.18
N SER A 83 3.26 -4.89 -8.22
CA SER A 83 4.20 -5.87 -7.65
C SER A 83 5.63 -5.74 -8.21
N SER A 84 5.79 -5.30 -9.46
CA SER A 84 7.11 -5.06 -10.09
C SER A 84 7.91 -3.93 -9.45
N GLN A 85 7.25 -3.01 -8.72
CA GLN A 85 7.88 -1.84 -8.09
C GLN A 85 8.45 -2.14 -6.69
N TRP A 86 8.44 -3.40 -6.23
CA TRP A 86 8.89 -3.77 -4.87
C TRP A 86 10.31 -3.28 -4.52
N ARG A 87 11.23 -3.20 -5.49
CA ARG A 87 12.59 -2.69 -5.25
C ARG A 87 12.62 -1.20 -4.93
N ALA A 88 11.72 -0.41 -5.53
CA ALA A 88 11.61 1.02 -5.22
C ALA A 88 11.05 1.20 -3.79
N VAL A 89 10.04 0.41 -3.44
CA VAL A 89 9.49 0.37 -2.07
C VAL A 89 10.56 -0.04 -1.06
N GLU A 90 11.36 -1.08 -1.36
CA GLU A 90 12.41 -1.53 -0.45
C GLU A 90 13.52 -0.50 -0.26
N ARG A 91 13.84 0.30 -1.28
CA ARG A 91 14.79 1.42 -1.14
C ARG A 91 14.31 2.49 -0.17
N LEU A 92 12.99 2.67 -0.05
CA LEU A 92 12.37 3.59 0.91
C LEU A 92 12.29 3.03 2.33
N ALA A 93 12.22 1.71 2.50
CA ALA A 93 12.00 1.07 3.79
C ALA A 93 12.96 1.52 4.92
N PRO A 94 14.28 1.73 4.69
CA PRO A 94 15.21 2.21 5.71
C PRO A 94 15.29 3.76 5.78
N LEU A 95 14.33 4.50 5.22
CA LEU A 95 14.38 5.96 5.15
C LEU A 95 13.35 6.62 6.05
N THR A 96 13.60 7.89 6.39
CA THR A 96 12.62 8.78 6.97
C THR A 96 12.95 10.25 6.67
N GLY A 97 11.93 11.05 6.38
CA GLY A 97 12.06 12.51 6.31
C GLY A 97 12.40 13.20 7.65
N ARG A 98 12.42 12.47 8.78
CA ARG A 98 12.74 13.02 10.09
C ARG A 98 14.25 13.18 10.30
N ASN A 99 14.65 14.36 10.75
CA ASN A 99 16.00 14.65 11.23
C ASN A 99 15.93 15.44 12.56
N PRO A 100 16.40 14.90 13.70
CA PRO A 100 17.04 13.59 13.87
C PRO A 100 16.07 12.41 13.63
N VAL A 101 16.65 11.24 13.31
CA VAL A 101 15.89 9.98 13.17
C VAL A 101 15.25 9.64 14.53
N PRO A 102 13.92 9.39 14.58
CA PRO A 102 13.24 9.03 15.83
C PRO A 102 13.80 7.75 16.46
N ALA A 103 13.83 7.71 17.80
CA ALA A 103 14.46 6.62 18.54
C ALA A 103 13.73 5.26 18.41
N ASP A 104 12.47 5.27 18.03
CA ASP A 104 11.64 4.09 17.78
C ASP A 104 11.84 3.49 16.38
N LYS A 105 12.64 4.14 15.52
CA LYS A 105 12.95 3.60 14.19
C LYS A 105 13.89 2.39 14.28
N PRO A 106 13.72 1.38 13.41
CA PRO A 106 14.61 0.23 13.37
C PRO A 106 16.07 0.61 13.10
N GLU A 107 16.99 -0.24 13.55
CA GLU A 107 18.40 -0.14 13.20
C GLU A 107 18.60 -0.08 11.67
N GLY A 108 19.49 0.80 11.22
CA GLY A 108 19.73 1.05 9.79
C GLY A 108 18.79 2.09 9.16
N CYS A 109 17.76 2.56 9.89
CA CYS A 109 16.98 3.70 9.44
C CYS A 109 17.84 4.97 9.43
N ARG A 110 17.79 5.72 8.34
CA ARG A 110 18.51 6.99 8.18
C ARG A 110 17.58 8.09 7.68
N SER A 111 17.96 9.33 7.97
CA SER A 111 17.26 10.47 7.41
C SER A 111 17.59 10.61 5.92
N GLU A 112 16.57 10.88 5.11
CA GLU A 112 16.70 11.21 3.70
C GLU A 112 15.69 12.32 3.38
N HIS A 113 16.13 13.35 2.67
CA HIS A 113 15.27 14.47 2.27
C HIS A 113 14.70 14.27 0.86
N ASP A 114 15.46 13.64 -0.05
CA ASP A 114 14.99 13.30 -1.39
C ASP A 114 14.58 11.82 -1.47
N GLU A 115 13.47 11.49 -0.83
CA GLU A 115 12.98 10.10 -0.74
C GLU A 115 12.48 9.61 -2.11
N PHE A 116 11.93 10.49 -2.94
CA PHE A 116 11.58 10.19 -4.33
C PHE A 116 12.82 9.77 -5.13
N GLY A 117 13.87 10.59 -5.12
CA GLY A 117 15.13 10.31 -5.80
C GLY A 117 15.82 9.06 -5.27
N ALA A 118 15.88 8.87 -3.95
CA ALA A 118 16.45 7.67 -3.33
C ALA A 118 15.71 6.39 -3.73
N ALA A 119 14.40 6.48 -3.95
CA ALA A 119 13.58 5.39 -4.46
C ALA A 119 13.67 5.21 -5.98
N GLY A 120 14.23 6.16 -6.73
CA GLY A 120 14.17 6.20 -8.19
C GLY A 120 12.73 6.35 -8.71
N LEU A 121 11.91 7.11 -7.99
CA LEU A 121 10.52 7.41 -8.31
C LEU A 121 10.39 8.89 -8.67
N HIS A 122 9.41 9.23 -9.51
CA HIS A 122 9.24 10.61 -9.96
C HIS A 122 7.95 11.23 -9.44
N PRO A 123 8.01 12.47 -8.92
CA PRO A 123 6.81 13.21 -8.56
C PRO A 123 6.05 13.63 -9.82
N GLU A 124 4.75 13.40 -9.83
CA GLU A 124 3.81 13.86 -10.85
C GLU A 124 2.77 14.79 -10.20
N PRO A 125 2.46 15.97 -10.77
CA PRO A 125 1.50 16.88 -10.16
C PRO A 125 0.12 16.25 -9.92
N SER A 126 -0.43 16.51 -8.74
CA SER A 126 -1.82 16.20 -8.36
C SER A 126 -2.78 17.27 -8.89
N HIS A 127 -4.07 16.96 -8.96
CA HIS A 127 -5.11 17.85 -9.49
C HIS A 127 -5.81 18.67 -8.41
N LEU A 128 -6.02 18.11 -7.21
CA LEU A 128 -6.86 18.64 -6.13
C LEU A 128 -6.13 18.78 -4.79
N VAL A 129 -4.90 18.27 -4.69
CA VAL A 129 -4.05 18.32 -3.49
C VAL A 129 -2.62 18.74 -3.84
N ARG A 130 -1.88 19.25 -2.84
CA ARG A 130 -0.49 19.69 -2.92
C ARG A 130 0.50 18.54 -3.12
N PRO A 131 0.47 17.45 -2.32
CA PRO A 131 1.43 16.37 -2.46
C PRO A 131 1.35 15.74 -3.85
N PRO A 132 2.50 15.42 -4.48
CA PRO A 132 2.53 14.86 -5.82
C PRO A 132 2.09 13.41 -5.82
N ARG A 133 1.59 12.96 -6.96
CA ARG A 133 1.46 11.56 -7.34
C ARG A 133 2.84 10.95 -7.59
N VAL A 134 2.93 9.63 -7.53
CA VAL A 134 4.11 8.82 -7.89
C VAL A 134 3.90 8.33 -9.33
N ALA A 135 4.64 8.87 -10.29
CA ALA A 135 4.41 8.65 -11.73
C ALA A 135 4.39 7.16 -12.13
N GLU A 136 5.18 6.34 -11.46
CA GLU A 136 5.31 4.91 -11.75
C GLU A 136 4.15 4.07 -11.18
N CYS A 137 3.40 4.59 -10.20
CA CYS A 137 2.31 3.86 -9.57
C CYS A 137 1.05 3.85 -10.46
N PRO A 138 0.50 2.67 -10.80
CA PRO A 138 -0.62 2.57 -11.74
C PRO A 138 -1.99 2.89 -11.14
N LEU A 139 -2.12 3.01 -9.82
CA LEU A 139 -3.37 3.41 -9.18
C LEU A 139 -3.05 4.38 -8.04
N GLN A 140 -3.68 5.56 -8.05
CA GLN A 140 -3.33 6.65 -7.14
C GLN A 140 -4.57 7.42 -6.70
N LEU A 141 -4.64 7.75 -5.42
CA LEU A 141 -5.81 8.38 -4.80
C LEU A 141 -5.39 9.72 -4.20
N GLU A 142 -5.95 10.82 -4.71
CA GLU A 142 -5.82 12.11 -4.03
C GLU A 142 -6.84 12.18 -2.90
N ALA A 143 -6.39 12.48 -1.69
CA ALA A 143 -7.21 12.40 -0.49
C ALA A 143 -6.95 13.56 0.48
N ARG A 144 -7.85 13.69 1.46
CA ARG A 144 -7.69 14.55 2.63
C ARG A 144 -7.93 13.74 3.89
N ALA A 145 -7.03 13.84 4.86
CA ALA A 145 -7.18 13.30 6.20
C ALA A 145 -8.26 14.12 6.94
N GLU A 146 -9.42 13.50 7.16
CA GLU A 146 -10.53 14.10 7.90
C GLU A 146 -10.33 13.95 9.41
N ARG A 147 -9.67 12.86 9.83
CA ARG A 147 -9.37 12.57 11.23
C ARG A 147 -7.99 11.90 11.34
N VAL A 148 -7.24 12.29 12.36
CA VAL A 148 -5.92 11.70 12.71
C VAL A 148 -5.84 11.38 14.22
N PRO A 149 -6.82 10.67 14.82
CA PRO A 149 -6.77 10.33 16.24
C PRO A 149 -5.56 9.42 16.56
N PRO A 150 -4.94 9.59 17.74
CA PRO A 150 -4.05 8.59 18.28
C PRO A 150 -4.82 7.29 18.57
N ASP A 151 -4.12 6.17 18.52
CA ASP A 151 -4.62 4.90 19.02
C ASP A 151 -4.68 4.88 20.56
N ALA A 152 -5.24 3.82 21.12
CA ALA A 152 -5.38 3.67 22.57
C ALA A 152 -4.02 3.68 23.32
N SER A 153 -2.95 3.19 22.70
CA SER A 153 -1.60 3.23 23.27
C SER A 153 -0.89 4.57 23.07
N GLY A 154 -1.35 5.38 22.11
CA GLY A 154 -0.70 6.62 21.68
C GLY A 154 0.57 6.43 20.84
N SER A 155 0.86 5.20 20.41
CA SER A 155 2.05 4.83 19.62
C SER A 155 1.86 5.05 18.12
N PHE A 156 0.63 5.00 17.63
CA PHE A 156 0.28 5.25 16.24
C PHE A 156 -0.94 6.16 16.13
N VAL A 157 -1.16 6.70 14.93
CA VAL A 157 -2.39 7.41 14.57
C VAL A 157 -3.19 6.57 13.59
N THR A 158 -4.52 6.68 13.69
CA THR A 158 -5.45 6.07 12.75
C THR A 158 -6.03 7.18 11.88
N VAL A 159 -5.52 7.32 10.67
CA VAL A 159 -5.95 8.35 9.71
C VAL A 159 -7.20 7.88 8.98
N GLU A 160 -8.25 8.68 8.97
CA GLU A 160 -9.40 8.52 8.07
C GLU A 160 -9.23 9.48 6.89
N ALA A 161 -8.84 8.96 5.73
CA ALA A 161 -8.57 9.74 4.53
C ALA A 161 -9.73 9.65 3.52
N ALA A 162 -10.42 10.76 3.28
CA ALA A 162 -11.47 10.87 2.26
C ALA A 162 -10.85 11.00 0.86
N VAL A 163 -11.19 10.10 -0.06
CA VAL A 163 -10.68 10.10 -1.43
C VAL A 163 -11.52 11.05 -2.29
N HIS A 164 -10.85 12.02 -2.91
CA HIS A 164 -11.48 13.02 -3.78
C HIS A 164 -11.24 12.76 -5.27
N LYS A 165 -10.13 12.13 -5.63
CA LYS A 165 -9.83 11.77 -7.02
C LYS A 165 -9.07 10.46 -7.12
N VAL A 166 -9.37 9.70 -8.16
CA VAL A 166 -8.70 8.44 -8.47
C VAL A 166 -8.06 8.57 -9.85
N HIS A 167 -6.79 8.18 -9.94
CA HIS A 167 -6.03 8.09 -11.18
C HIS A 167 -5.66 6.64 -11.39
N VAL A 168 -5.90 6.14 -12.59
CA VAL A 168 -5.66 4.75 -12.94
C VAL A 168 -4.92 4.70 -14.26
N ASP A 169 -3.86 3.90 -14.34
CA ASP A 169 -3.22 3.57 -15.59
C ASP A 169 -4.25 2.96 -16.55
N PRO A 170 -4.44 3.53 -17.75
CA PRO A 170 -5.44 3.04 -18.70
C PRO A 170 -5.29 1.56 -19.04
N ARG A 171 -4.09 0.98 -18.90
CA ARG A 171 -3.81 -0.44 -19.16
C ARG A 171 -4.50 -1.38 -18.18
N ILE A 172 -4.87 -0.90 -16.99
CA ILE A 172 -5.58 -1.70 -15.98
C ILE A 172 -7.05 -1.31 -15.84
N VAL A 173 -7.57 -0.44 -16.72
CA VAL A 173 -8.98 -0.06 -16.74
C VAL A 173 -9.72 -0.91 -17.76
N VAL A 174 -10.90 -1.42 -17.40
CA VAL A 174 -11.80 -2.08 -18.35
C VAL A 174 -12.29 -1.03 -19.35
N PRO A 175 -12.02 -1.20 -20.66
CA PRO A 175 -12.30 -0.17 -21.67
C PRO A 175 -13.73 0.36 -21.64
N GLY A 176 -13.88 1.69 -21.67
CA GLY A 176 -15.19 2.35 -21.69
C GLY A 176 -15.93 2.37 -20.34
N THR A 177 -15.26 2.05 -19.23
CA THR A 177 -15.86 2.01 -17.90
C THR A 177 -14.94 2.59 -16.83
N ASP A 178 -15.48 2.76 -15.61
CA ASP A 178 -14.71 3.15 -14.42
C ASP A 178 -14.25 1.93 -13.57
N HIS A 179 -14.20 0.73 -14.18
CA HIS A 179 -13.78 -0.48 -13.48
C HIS A 179 -12.29 -0.76 -13.68
N VAL A 180 -11.57 -1.01 -12.58
CA VAL A 180 -10.24 -1.64 -12.64
C VAL A 180 -10.42 -3.11 -13.04
N ASP A 181 -9.63 -3.58 -14.00
CA ASP A 181 -9.56 -4.97 -14.45
C ASP A 181 -8.73 -5.79 -13.44
N PRO A 182 -9.34 -6.69 -12.65
CA PRO A 182 -8.63 -7.49 -11.65
C PRO A 182 -7.61 -8.47 -12.24
N ALA A 183 -7.71 -8.80 -13.54
CA ALA A 183 -6.74 -9.66 -14.22
C ALA A 183 -5.50 -8.86 -14.68
N ALA A 184 -5.64 -7.56 -14.92
CA ALA A 184 -4.53 -6.67 -15.28
C ALA A 184 -3.87 -6.03 -14.04
N TRP A 185 -4.65 -5.80 -12.98
CA TRP A 185 -4.17 -5.20 -11.74
C TRP A 185 -3.41 -6.21 -10.87
N ASN A 186 -2.12 -5.95 -10.63
CA ASN A 186 -1.27 -6.77 -9.77
C ASN A 186 -0.59 -5.90 -8.68
N PRO A 187 -1.24 -5.67 -7.54
CA PRO A 187 -0.70 -4.89 -6.43
C PRO A 187 0.54 -5.54 -5.81
N LEU A 188 1.42 -4.71 -5.25
CA LEU A 188 2.42 -5.17 -4.31
C LEU A 188 1.77 -5.51 -2.96
N ILE A 189 1.98 -6.75 -2.49
CA ILE A 189 1.45 -7.27 -1.22
C ILE A 189 2.60 -7.44 -0.23
N TYR A 190 2.43 -6.91 0.99
CA TYR A 190 3.34 -7.12 2.11
C TYR A 190 2.80 -8.22 3.03
N ASN A 191 3.53 -9.32 3.14
CA ASN A 191 3.13 -10.51 3.86
C ASN A 191 4.27 -10.99 4.74
N PHE A 192 4.15 -10.83 6.06
CA PHE A 192 5.18 -11.14 7.06
C PHE A 192 6.59 -10.62 6.70
N ARG A 193 6.68 -9.34 6.31
CA ARG A 193 7.93 -8.68 5.86
C ARG A 193 8.53 -9.23 4.56
N HIS A 194 7.71 -9.88 3.74
CA HIS A 194 8.06 -10.28 2.39
C HIS A 194 7.14 -9.64 1.36
N TYR A 195 7.66 -9.41 0.17
CA TYR A 195 6.91 -8.84 -0.95
C TYR A 195 6.37 -9.92 -1.87
N PHE A 196 5.10 -9.79 -2.23
CA PHE A 196 4.40 -10.69 -3.15
C PHE A 196 3.62 -9.88 -4.20
N GLY A 197 3.29 -10.53 -5.31
CA GLY A 197 2.20 -10.12 -6.18
C GLY A 197 1.02 -11.09 -6.06
N LEU A 198 -0.06 -10.81 -6.78
CA LEU A 198 -1.18 -11.74 -6.92
C LEU A 198 -0.81 -12.93 -7.83
N GLY A 199 -1.42 -14.08 -7.53
CA GLY A 199 -1.46 -15.24 -8.42
C GLY A 199 -2.66 -15.16 -9.39
N ALA A 200 -2.99 -16.30 -10.02
CA ALA A 200 -4.17 -16.39 -10.88
C ALA A 200 -5.48 -16.12 -10.12
N GLU A 201 -6.44 -15.46 -10.78
CA GLU A 201 -7.79 -15.25 -10.23
C GLU A 201 -8.44 -16.62 -9.93
N LEU A 202 -8.93 -16.79 -8.70
CA LEU A 202 -9.63 -18.01 -8.28
C LEU A 202 -11.12 -17.99 -8.63
N GLY A 203 -11.72 -16.80 -8.73
CA GLY A 203 -13.14 -16.60 -9.00
C GLY A 203 -13.58 -15.19 -8.64
N CYS A 204 -14.89 -14.93 -8.72
CA CYS A 204 -15.46 -13.62 -8.39
C CYS A 204 -16.64 -13.74 -7.40
N SER A 205 -16.86 -12.68 -6.63
CA SER A 205 -18.02 -12.55 -5.75
C SER A 205 -19.29 -12.32 -6.55
N TYR A 206 -20.44 -12.77 -6.04
CA TYR A 206 -21.77 -12.47 -6.61
C TYR A 206 -22.07 -10.98 -6.74
N ARG A 207 -21.33 -10.12 -6.03
CA ARG A 207 -21.47 -8.65 -6.08
C ARG A 207 -20.65 -8.00 -7.20
N THR A 208 -19.82 -8.77 -7.93
CA THR A 208 -18.99 -8.18 -8.99
C THR A 208 -19.87 -7.53 -10.06
N ARG A 209 -19.47 -6.33 -10.49
CA ARG A 209 -20.05 -5.63 -11.65
C ARG A 209 -19.00 -5.37 -12.73
N THR A 210 -17.76 -5.81 -12.51
CA THR A 210 -16.68 -5.65 -13.49
C THR A 210 -17.04 -6.42 -14.75
N PRO A 211 -17.12 -5.76 -15.92
CA PRO A 211 -17.37 -6.45 -17.18
C PRO A 211 -16.26 -7.47 -17.43
N ARG A 212 -16.64 -8.69 -17.81
CA ARG A 212 -15.70 -9.73 -18.22
C ARG A 212 -15.56 -9.71 -19.73
N ARG A 213 -14.34 -9.85 -20.23
CA ARG A 213 -14.16 -10.14 -21.66
C ARG A 213 -14.87 -11.46 -21.98
N PRO A 214 -15.60 -11.57 -23.09
CA PRO A 214 -16.16 -12.84 -23.51
C PRO A 214 -15.01 -13.86 -23.60
N SER A 215 -15.19 -15.04 -23.01
CA SER A 215 -14.21 -16.10 -23.13
C SER A 215 -14.11 -16.48 -24.61
N THR A 216 -12.99 -16.17 -25.25
CA THR A 216 -12.61 -16.80 -26.51
C THR A 216 -12.25 -18.24 -26.20
N ARG A 217 -13.27 -19.10 -26.04
CA ARG A 217 -13.11 -20.53 -26.23
C ARG A 217 -13.00 -20.76 -27.74
N ALA A 218 -11.77 -20.96 -28.21
CA ALA A 218 -11.51 -21.71 -29.45
C ALA A 218 -11.53 -23.20 -29.11
#